data_AF-A0A4P7LAG9-F1
#
_entry.id   AF-A0A4P7LAG9-F1
#
_cell.length_a   1.000
_cell.length_b   1.000
_cell.length_c   1.000
_cell.angle_alpha   90.00
_cell.angle_beta   90.00
_cell.angle_gamma   90.00
#
_symmetry.space_group_name_H-M   'P 1'
#
loop_
_entity.id
_entity.type
_entity.pdbx_description
1 polymer ?
#
loop_
_entity_poly.entity_id
_entity_poly.type
_entity_poly.pdbx_seq_one_letter_code
_entity_poly.pdbx_strand_id
1 'polypeptide(L)' 'MGPWLQRVAHQRIHGTTLEKPADRLAKEVKSLLPLPARVCQSIPQTNTLNIPIVPPLESVSLQHSISVYEALLGGEHVIA' A
#
# COMPACT_ATOMS: atom_id res chain seq x y z
N MET A 1 1.83 2.77 16.03
CA MET A 1 2.03 3.65 14.85
C MET A 1 3.42 3.38 14.28
N GLY A 2 3.53 3.16 12.97
CA GLY A 2 4.80 2.75 12.34
C GLY A 2 5.68 3.92 11.88
N PRO A 3 7.00 3.70 11.68
CA PRO A 3 7.96 4.73 11.25
C PRO A 3 7.57 5.45 9.94
N TRP A 4 6.97 4.73 9.00
CA TRP A 4 6.53 5.29 7.72
C TRP A 4 5.39 6.31 7.89
N LEU A 5 4.41 6.01 8.74
CA LEU A 5 3.30 6.93 9.00
C LEU A 5 3.82 8.27 9.53
N GLN A 6 4.71 8.21 10.52
CA GLN A 6 5.22 9.40 11.21
C GLN A 6 6.16 10.24 10.35
N ARG A 7 7.04 9.60 9.57
CA ARG A 7 8.06 10.32 8.80
C ARG A 7 7.65 10.67 7.37
N VAL A 8 6.72 9.93 6.78
CA VAL A 8 6.35 10.08 5.37
C VAL A 8 4.90 10.54 5.24
N ALA A 9 3.94 9.70 5.63
CA ALA A 9 2.53 9.95 5.36
C ALA A 9 1.99 11.19 6.09
N HIS A 10 2.42 11.42 7.33
CA HIS A 10 2.04 12.60 8.11
C HIS A 10 2.76 13.88 7.69
N GLN A 11 3.90 13.78 7.02
CA GLN A 11 4.78 14.91 6.70
C GLN A 11 4.61 15.43 5.27
N ARG A 12 4.07 14.62 4.36
CA ARG A 12 3.83 15.02 2.97
C ARG A 12 2.82 16.17 2.87
N ILE A 13 2.86 16.90 1.76
CA ILE A 13 1.76 17.78 1.36
C ILE A 13 0.77 16.94 0.55
N HIS A 14 -0.51 16.97 0.93
CA HIS A 14 -1.54 16.19 0.26
C HIS A 14 -1.98 16.89 -1.04
N GLY A 15 -2.10 16.14 -2.14
CA GLY A 15 -2.32 16.73 -3.47
C GLY A 15 -3.65 17.47 -3.66
N THR A 16 -4.71 17.09 -2.93
CA THR A 16 -6.02 17.75 -3.05
C THR A 16 -6.26 18.84 -2.01
N THR A 17 -5.67 18.72 -0.81
CA THR A 17 -5.90 19.67 0.28
C THR A 17 -4.79 20.70 0.36
N LEU A 18 -3.65 20.44 -0.29
CA LEU A 18 -2.43 21.25 -0.25
C LEU A 18 -1.91 21.51 1.19
N GLU A 19 -2.37 20.69 2.13
CA GLU A 19 -2.00 20.77 3.54
C GLU A 19 -1.26 19.51 3.96
N LYS A 20 -0.49 19.63 5.04
CA LYS A 20 0.14 18.50 5.72
C LYS A 20 -0.92 17.71 6.50
N PRO A 21 -1.10 16.39 6.27
CA PRO A 21 -2.15 15.61 6.89
C PRO A 21 -2.18 15.67 8.42
N ALA A 22 -1.03 15.64 9.09
CA ALA A 22 -0.98 15.68 10.55
C ALA A 22 -1.50 17.00 11.14
N ASP A 23 -1.15 18.13 10.51
CA ASP A 23 -1.53 19.46 10.98
C ASP A 23 -3.03 19.70 10.75
N ARG A 24 -3.55 19.18 9.63
CA ARG A 24 -4.98 19.21 9.31
C ARG A 24 -5.80 18.33 10.24
N LEU A 25 -5.35 17.09 10.50
CA LEU A 25 -6.01 16.16 11.42
C LEU A 25 -6.18 16.76 12.83
N ALA A 26 -5.17 17.47 13.33
CA ALA A 26 -5.25 18.13 14.64
C ALA A 26 -6.38 19.17 14.76
N LYS A 27 -6.82 19.75 13.62
CA LYS A 27 -7.97 20.65 13.54
C LYS A 27 -9.27 19.87 13.37
N GLU A 28 -9.30 18.92 12.43
CA GLU A 28 -10.50 18.16 12.06
C GLU A 28 -11.02 17.28 13.20
N VAL A 29 -10.14 16.67 14.00
CA VAL A 29 -10.53 15.81 15.13
C VAL A 29 -11.50 16.49 16.09
N LYS A 30 -11.40 17.82 16.27
CA LYS A 30 -12.30 18.59 17.14
C LYS A 30 -13.74 18.63 16.65
N SER A 31 -13.97 18.36 15.37
CA SER A 31 -15.29 18.35 14.72
C SER A 31 -15.84 16.94 14.49
N LEU A 32 -15.04 15.90 14.74
CA LEU A 32 -15.48 14.52 14.55
C LEU A 32 -16.48 14.13 15.65
N LEU A 33 -17.54 13.44 15.24
CA LEU A 33 -18.49 12.81 16.15
C LEU A 33 -17.85 11.56 16.78
N PRO A 34 -18.33 11.12 17.97
CA PRO A 34 -17.91 9.85 18.54
C PRO A 34 -18.13 8.72 17.54
N LEU A 35 -17.25 7.71 17.59
CA LEU A 35 -17.45 6.50 16.80
C LEU A 35 -18.84 5.93 17.10
N PRO A 36 -19.56 5.40 16.09
CA PRO A 36 -20.84 4.75 16.31
C PRO A 36 -20.74 3.76 17.46
N ALA A 37 -21.75 3.75 18.33
CA ALA A 37 -21.81 2.79 19.43
C ALA A 37 -21.66 1.38 18.84
N ARG A 38 -20.61 0.67 19.26
CA ARG A 38 -20.46 -0.74 18.91
C ARG A 38 -21.60 -1.47 19.60
N VAL A 39 -22.67 -1.75 18.87
CA VAL A 39 -23.55 -2.84 19.24
C VAL A 39 -22.64 -4.06 19.12
N CYS A 40 -22.18 -4.60 20.26
CA CYS A 40 -21.59 -5.92 20.30
C CYS A 40 -22.69 -6.92 19.95
N GLN A 41 -23.10 -6.95 18.69
CA GLN A 41 -23.61 -8.16 18.10
C GLN A 41 -22.43 -9.11 18.23
N SER A 42 -22.62 -10.20 18.96
CA SER A 42 -21.69 -11.32 18.91
C SER A 42 -21.51 -11.64 17.43
N ILE A 43 -20.41 -11.20 16.84
CA ILE A 43 -20.03 -11.66 15.51
C ILE A 43 -19.86 -13.15 15.74
N PRO A 44 -20.74 -14.03 15.21
CA PRO A 44 -20.44 -15.45 15.27
C PRO A 44 -19.05 -15.57 14.67
N GLN A 45 -18.12 -16.23 15.37
CA GLN A 45 -16.77 -16.44 14.84
C GLN A 45 -16.92 -17.02 13.44
N THR A 46 -16.82 -16.15 12.43
CA THR A 46 -17.06 -16.55 11.06
C THR A 46 -15.89 -17.45 10.74
N ASN A 47 -16.22 -18.72 10.44
CA ASN A 47 -15.33 -19.74 9.92
C ASN A 47 -14.17 -19.09 9.19
N THR A 48 -12.97 -19.41 9.65
CA THR A 48 -11.69 -19.04 9.04
C THR A 48 -11.87 -18.98 7.53
N LEU A 49 -11.88 -17.77 6.96
CA LEU A 49 -12.00 -17.61 5.52
C LEU A 49 -10.85 -18.43 4.92
N ASN A 50 -11.17 -19.44 4.12
CA ASN A 50 -10.19 -20.21 3.36
C ASN A 50 -9.69 -19.31 2.22
N ILE A 51 -8.92 -18.30 2.59
CA ILE A 51 -8.26 -17.41 1.64
C ILE A 51 -7.03 -18.19 1.18
N PRO A 52 -6.95 -18.58 -0.11
CA PRO A 52 -5.73 -19.15 -0.63
C PRO A 52 -4.61 -18.13 -0.38
N ILE A 53 -3.59 -18.56 0.37
CA ILE A 53 -2.39 -17.75 0.58
C ILE A 53 -1.73 -17.61 -0.78
N VAL A 54 -1.96 -16.46 -1.42
CA VAL A 54 -1.21 -16.08 -2.62
C VAL A 54 0.22 -15.80 -2.14
N PRO A 55 1.25 -16.47 -2.71
CA PRO A 55 2.63 -16.18 -2.35
C PRO A 55 2.92 -14.68 -2.57
N PRO A 56 3.85 -14.08 -1.79
CA PRO A 56 4.22 -12.68 -1.96
C PRO A 56 4.53 -12.39 -3.43
N LEU A 57 4.11 -11.23 -3.95
CA LEU A 57 4.33 -10.83 -5.34
C LEU A 57 5.80 -10.96 -5.76
N GLU A 58 6.72 -10.80 -4.81
CA GLU A 58 8.17 -10.97 -4.96
C GLU A 58 8.61 -12.40 -5.35
N SER A 59 7.75 -13.41 -5.16
CA SER A 59 7.99 -14.80 -5.57
C SER A 59 7.63 -15.05 -7.04
N VAL A 60 6.98 -14.10 -7.70
CA VAL A 60 6.64 -14.18 -9.13
C VAL A 60 7.47 -13.14 -9.87
N SER A 61 8.44 -13.59 -10.66
CA SER A 61 9.19 -12.69 -11.53
C SER A 61 8.23 -12.05 -12.52
N LEU A 62 8.01 -10.74 -12.38
CA LEU A 62 7.26 -9.93 -13.34
C LEU A 62 8.12 -9.52 -14.55
N GLN A 63 9.40 -9.90 -14.55
CA GLN A 63 10.33 -9.61 -15.63
C GLN A 63 10.26 -10.71 -16.69
N HIS A 64 10.36 -10.32 -17.97
CA HIS A 64 10.56 -11.25 -19.06
C HIS A 64 11.93 -11.94 -18.98
N SER A 65 12.08 -13.09 -19.66
CA SER A 65 13.39 -13.74 -19.78
C SER A 65 14.39 -12.83 -20.49
N ILE A 66 15.68 -12.98 -20.16
CA ILE A 66 16.76 -12.15 -20.72
C ILE A 66 16.75 -12.12 -22.26
N SER A 67 16.39 -13.24 -22.89
CA SER A 67 16.28 -13.40 -24.33
C SER A 67 15.28 -12.47 -25.01
N VAL A 68 14.21 -12.07 -24.30
CA VAL A 68 13.22 -11.11 -24.82
C VAL A 68 13.86 -9.72 -24.94
N TYR A 69 14.70 -9.34 -23.97
CA TYR A 69 15.43 -8.08 -24.02
C TYR A 69 16.52 -8.11 -25.09
N GLU A 70 17.25 -9.22 -25.25
CA GLU A 70 18.26 -9.38 -26.32
C GLU A 70 17.63 -9.26 -27.72
N ALA A 71 16.43 -9.83 -27.92
CA ALA A 71 15.71 -9.71 -29.18
C ALA A 71 15.23 -8.28 -29.46
N LEU A 72 14.75 -7.57 -28.44
CA LEU A 72 14.31 -6.16 -28.57
C LEU A 72 15.47 -5.19 -28.78
N LEU A 73 16.61 -5.45 -28.13
CA LEU A 73 17.79 -4.61 -28.26
C LEU A 73 18.54 -4.84 -29.59
N GLY A 74 18.09 -5.81 -30.39
CA GLY A 74 18.68 -6.16 -31.68
C GLY A 74 20.07 -6.76 -31.47
N GLY A 75 20.11 -8.01 -31.01
CA GLY A 75 21.33 -8.73 -30.64
C GLY A 75 22.49 -8.62 -31.63
N GLU A 76 23.30 -7.57 -31.48
CA GLU A 76 24.70 -7.56 -31.86
C GLU A 76 25.50 -7.71 -30.57
N HIS A 77 25.98 -8.93 -30.36
CA HIS A 77 27.09 -9.20 -29.47
C HIS A 77 28.30 -8.40 -29.99
N VAL A 78 28.55 -7.22 -29.43
CA VAL A 78 29.84 -6.54 -29.64
C VAL A 78 30.87 -7.33 -28.85
N ILE A 79 31.48 -8.32 -29.52
CA ILE A 79 32.71 -8.95 -29.06
C ILE A 79 33.80 -7.88 -29.21
N ALA A 80 34.32 -7.40 -28.07
CA ALA A 80 35.56 -6.65 -27.98
C ALA A 80 36.61 -7.50 -27.26
#